data_AF-K4L2C2-F1
#
_entry.id   AF-K4L2C2-F1
#
_cell.length_a   1.000
_cell.length_b   1.000
_cell.length_c   1.000
_cell.angle_alpha   90.00
_cell.angle_beta   90.00
_cell.angle_gamma   90.00
#
_symmetry.space_group_name_H-M   'P 1'
#
loop_
_entity.id
_entity.type
_entity.pdbx_description
1 polymer ?
#
loop_
_entity_poly.entity_id
_entity_poly.type
_entity_poly.pdbx_seq_one_letter_code
_entity_poly.pdbx_strand_id
1 'polypeptide(L)'
;MADLISRARGAMLGVAAGDALGATLEFMNREEIVHTYGRHRDMTGGGFWKLAPGEITDDTEMTLAAANGILEDPADPVKHVARHFREWSRQEPKCIGNICRMVLQEGIRTEADNEQEWLQIAENAHRLSGGRSGGNGSLMRTVPVVIAYHNNLPKMTDLAARLSALTHYDPLAGACVVFYCKIVRELLLGGELRIVLEKAQADAPFALQMNLSADQMKTSGYVVHTLETALNCVFQTNSLEEALVMAVNLGGDADTIGAVTGGMAGACYGIENIPSRWLEKLSRRDELLALTDRLLAIGRGTKIGI
;
A
#
# COMPACT_ATOMS: atom_id res chain seq x y z
N MET A 1 1.47 -24.45 3.63
CA MET A 1 2.30 -24.06 2.46
C MET A 1 1.48 -23.45 1.34
N ALA A 2 0.39 -24.10 0.87
CA ALA A 2 -0.51 -23.52 -0.13
C ALA A 2 -1.19 -22.20 0.35
N ASP A 3 -1.60 -22.18 1.62
CA ASP A 3 -2.28 -21.02 2.23
C ASP A 3 -1.42 -19.74 2.26
N LEU A 4 -0.15 -19.83 2.66
CA LEU A 4 0.76 -18.67 2.68
C LEU A 4 1.02 -18.08 1.28
N ILE A 5 1.16 -18.93 0.25
CA ILE A 5 1.34 -18.45 -1.14
C ILE A 5 0.09 -17.74 -1.60
N SER A 6 -1.08 -18.33 -1.34
CA SER A 6 -2.36 -17.71 -1.68
C SER A 6 -2.49 -16.34 -1.02
N ARG A 7 -2.27 -16.23 0.30
CA ARG A 7 -2.37 -14.98 1.04
C ARG A 7 -1.34 -13.93 0.61
N ALA A 8 -0.11 -14.32 0.30
CA ALA A 8 0.90 -13.38 -0.19
C ALA A 8 0.53 -12.82 -1.56
N ARG A 9 0.10 -13.68 -2.49
CA ARG A 9 -0.36 -13.26 -3.82
C ARG A 9 -1.65 -12.46 -3.72
N GLY A 10 -2.54 -12.85 -2.81
CA GLY A 10 -3.75 -12.11 -2.45
C GLY A 10 -3.43 -10.71 -1.95
N ALA A 11 -2.46 -10.55 -1.04
CA ALA A 11 -2.04 -9.24 -0.54
C ALA A 11 -1.46 -8.36 -1.66
N MET A 12 -0.55 -8.90 -2.46
CA MET A 12 0.07 -8.14 -3.56
C MET A 12 -0.95 -7.72 -4.63
N LEU A 13 -1.79 -8.64 -5.09
CA LEU A 13 -2.82 -8.35 -6.09
C LEU A 13 -4.00 -7.57 -5.48
N GLY A 14 -4.22 -7.67 -4.18
CA GLY A 14 -5.21 -6.90 -3.46
C GLY A 14 -4.86 -5.42 -3.45
N VAL A 15 -3.59 -5.07 -3.22
CA VAL A 15 -3.09 -3.68 -3.39
C VAL A 15 -3.44 -3.18 -4.79
N ALA A 16 -3.05 -3.93 -5.82
CA ALA A 16 -3.26 -3.53 -7.21
C ALA A 16 -4.75 -3.47 -7.62
N ALA A 17 -5.56 -4.40 -7.12
CA ALA A 17 -7.00 -4.39 -7.37
C ALA A 17 -7.70 -3.21 -6.68
N GLY A 18 -7.27 -2.88 -5.44
CA GLY A 18 -7.80 -1.76 -4.68
C GLY A 18 -7.43 -0.41 -5.30
N ASP A 19 -6.17 -0.25 -5.70
CA ASP A 19 -5.66 0.89 -6.48
C ASP A 19 -6.51 1.09 -7.75
N ALA A 20 -6.50 0.11 -8.67
CA ALA A 20 -7.14 0.27 -9.98
C ALA A 20 -8.68 0.44 -9.90
N LEU A 21 -9.32 -0.12 -8.87
CA LEU A 21 -10.74 0.09 -8.60
C LEU A 21 -11.00 1.49 -8.02
N GLY A 22 -10.16 1.93 -7.07
CA GLY A 22 -10.31 3.21 -6.38
C GLY A 22 -9.95 4.42 -7.22
N ALA A 23 -8.99 4.31 -8.13
CA ALA A 23 -8.54 5.40 -8.99
C ALA A 23 -9.65 6.00 -9.89
N THR A 24 -10.71 5.24 -10.14
CA THR A 24 -11.90 5.75 -10.85
C THR A 24 -12.64 6.83 -10.04
N LEU A 25 -12.61 6.73 -8.71
CA LEU A 25 -13.42 7.52 -7.76
C LEU A 25 -12.58 8.53 -6.97
N GLU A 26 -11.28 8.60 -7.23
CA GLU A 26 -10.38 9.53 -6.57
C GLU A 26 -10.87 10.98 -6.74
N PHE A 27 -10.82 11.73 -5.65
CA PHE A 27 -11.34 13.09 -5.48
C PHE A 27 -12.87 13.25 -5.54
N MET A 28 -13.63 12.19 -5.80
CA MET A 28 -15.10 12.24 -5.72
C MET A 28 -15.57 12.14 -4.27
N ASN A 29 -16.67 12.80 -3.95
CA ASN A 29 -17.40 12.56 -2.71
C ASN A 29 -18.46 11.46 -2.90
N ARG A 30 -19.02 10.97 -1.78
CA ARG A 30 -19.98 9.86 -1.79
C ARG A 30 -21.25 10.14 -2.60
N GLU A 31 -21.77 11.36 -2.54
CA GLU A 31 -22.98 11.73 -3.28
C GLU A 31 -22.74 11.69 -4.79
N GLU A 32 -21.57 12.17 -5.24
CA GLU A 32 -21.15 12.13 -6.64
C GLU A 32 -20.99 10.68 -7.14
N ILE A 33 -20.40 9.81 -6.31
CA ILE A 33 -20.23 8.39 -6.63
C ILE A 33 -21.59 7.71 -6.78
N VAL A 34 -22.49 7.92 -5.82
CA VAL A 34 -23.85 7.35 -5.87
C VAL A 34 -24.61 7.87 -7.08
N HIS A 35 -24.50 9.16 -7.39
CA HIS A 35 -25.18 9.75 -8.54
C HIS A 35 -24.66 9.19 -9.88
N THR A 36 -23.35 9.00 -10.01
CA THR A 36 -22.71 8.63 -11.28
C THR A 36 -22.69 7.12 -11.51
N TYR A 37 -22.39 6.35 -10.46
CA TYR A 37 -22.16 4.91 -10.54
C TYR A 37 -23.20 4.09 -9.77
N GLY A 38 -24.02 4.71 -8.93
CA GLY A 38 -24.86 4.02 -7.94
C GLY A 38 -24.00 3.40 -6.85
N ARG A 39 -23.33 2.31 -7.19
CA ARG A 39 -22.27 1.68 -6.39
C ARG A 39 -21.22 1.13 -7.34
N HIS A 40 -20.02 1.68 -7.27
CA HIS A 40 -18.92 1.27 -8.14
C HIS A 40 -18.36 -0.09 -7.69
N ARG A 41 -18.31 -1.07 -8.61
CA ARG A 41 -17.93 -2.46 -8.29
C ARG A 41 -17.00 -3.11 -9.32
N ASP A 42 -16.68 -2.39 -10.39
CA ASP A 42 -15.96 -2.94 -11.54
C ASP A 42 -14.91 -1.95 -12.02
N MET A 43 -13.75 -2.46 -12.42
CA MET A 43 -12.69 -1.65 -13.00
C MET A 43 -13.16 -1.08 -14.35
N THR A 44 -13.62 0.17 -14.33
CA THR A 44 -14.03 0.93 -15.51
C THR A 44 -12.93 1.87 -16.01
N GLY A 45 -11.90 2.13 -15.21
CA GLY A 45 -10.93 3.19 -15.50
C GLY A 45 -11.61 4.56 -15.50
N GLY A 46 -11.04 5.51 -16.24
CA GLY A 46 -11.49 6.89 -16.25
C GLY A 46 -10.94 7.65 -15.06
N GLY A 47 -11.84 8.23 -14.25
CA GLY A 47 -11.47 9.06 -13.11
C GLY A 47 -10.70 10.32 -13.50
N PHE A 48 -10.13 10.98 -12.50
CA PHE A 48 -9.34 12.21 -12.67
C PHE A 48 -8.16 12.02 -13.64
N TRP A 49 -7.51 10.85 -13.58
CA TRP A 49 -6.31 10.53 -14.36
C TRP A 49 -6.59 9.95 -15.76
N LYS A 50 -7.85 9.75 -16.15
CA LYS A 50 -8.26 9.18 -17.46
C LYS A 50 -7.59 7.83 -17.76
N LEU A 51 -7.61 6.94 -16.78
CA LEU A 51 -6.97 5.63 -16.83
C LEU A 51 -7.75 4.65 -17.73
N ALA A 52 -7.05 3.66 -18.29
CA ALA A 52 -7.70 2.51 -18.89
C ALA A 52 -8.29 1.59 -17.80
N PRO A 53 -9.32 0.77 -18.12
CA PRO A 53 -9.83 -0.24 -17.19
C PRO A 53 -8.71 -1.17 -16.67
N GLY A 54 -8.48 -1.19 -15.35
CA GLY A 54 -7.45 -2.03 -14.71
C GLY A 54 -6.02 -1.47 -14.76
N GLU A 55 -5.85 -0.25 -15.28
CA GLU A 55 -4.60 0.50 -15.14
C GLU A 55 -4.41 0.93 -13.68
N ILE A 56 -3.18 0.80 -13.19
CA ILE A 56 -2.75 1.07 -11.81
C ILE A 56 -2.19 2.49 -11.67
N THR A 57 -2.06 2.99 -10.42
CA THR A 57 -1.46 4.28 -10.09
C THR A 57 -0.14 4.13 -9.32
N ASP A 58 0.33 5.20 -8.66
CA ASP A 58 1.56 5.21 -7.90
C ASP A 58 1.55 4.24 -6.72
N ASP A 59 0.40 3.91 -6.14
CA ASP A 59 0.26 2.88 -5.11
C ASP A 59 0.93 1.57 -5.52
N THR A 60 0.53 1.03 -6.68
CA THR A 60 1.05 -0.25 -7.17
C THR A 60 2.39 -0.08 -7.87
N GLU A 61 2.62 1.01 -8.60
CA GLU A 61 3.92 1.22 -9.26
C GLU A 61 5.06 1.38 -8.25
N MET A 62 4.84 2.11 -7.15
CA MET A 62 5.80 2.20 -6.06
C MET A 62 5.89 0.88 -5.28
N THR A 63 4.80 0.10 -5.17
CA THR A 63 4.86 -1.27 -4.64
C THR A 63 5.81 -2.16 -5.46
N LEU A 64 5.74 -2.06 -6.79
CA LEU A 64 6.59 -2.81 -7.71
C LEU A 64 8.06 -2.35 -7.62
N ALA A 65 8.30 -1.04 -7.52
CA ALA A 65 9.63 -0.49 -7.28
C ALA A 65 10.23 -0.98 -5.95
N ALA A 66 9.43 -1.02 -4.87
CA ALA A 66 9.86 -1.54 -3.58
C ALA A 66 10.20 -3.04 -3.64
N ALA A 67 9.35 -3.83 -4.31
CA ALA A 67 9.60 -5.27 -4.52
C ALA A 67 10.92 -5.52 -5.27
N ASN A 68 11.17 -4.78 -6.35
CA ASN A 68 12.40 -4.91 -7.13
C ASN A 68 13.64 -4.53 -6.31
N GLY A 69 13.59 -3.42 -5.57
CA GLY A 69 14.70 -3.03 -4.69
C GLY A 69 14.99 -4.05 -3.59
N ILE A 70 13.95 -4.66 -3.01
CA ILE A 70 14.10 -5.74 -2.01
C ILE A 70 14.79 -6.97 -2.60
N LEU A 71 14.47 -7.33 -3.85
CA LEU A 71 15.02 -8.52 -4.50
C LEU A 71 16.48 -8.36 -4.92
N GLU A 72 16.96 -7.13 -5.10
CA GLU A 72 18.36 -6.87 -5.43
C GLU A 72 19.30 -7.07 -4.23
N ASP A 73 18.92 -6.56 -3.06
CA ASP A 73 19.64 -6.80 -1.82
C ASP A 73 18.68 -7.10 -0.66
N PRO A 74 18.28 -8.37 -0.48
CA PRO A 74 17.41 -8.76 0.64
C PRO A 74 18.04 -8.50 2.01
N ALA A 75 19.35 -8.33 2.12
CA ALA A 75 20.04 -8.08 3.38
C ALA A 75 19.79 -6.65 3.87
N ASP A 76 19.99 -5.66 2.99
CA ASP A 76 19.73 -4.24 3.26
C ASP A 76 19.23 -3.48 2.01
N PRO A 77 17.91 -3.53 1.72
CA PRO A 77 17.38 -3.10 0.43
C PRO A 77 17.20 -1.58 0.28
N VAL A 78 17.47 -0.79 1.33
CA VAL A 78 17.04 0.61 1.41
C VAL A 78 17.58 1.46 0.25
N LYS A 79 18.88 1.33 -0.06
CA LYS A 79 19.52 2.02 -1.21
C LYS A 79 18.88 1.61 -2.54
N HIS A 80 18.60 0.32 -2.72
CA HIS A 80 18.05 -0.22 -3.95
C HIS A 80 16.60 0.21 -4.16
N VAL A 81 15.78 0.18 -3.11
CA VAL A 81 14.39 0.69 -3.15
C VAL A 81 14.36 2.18 -3.50
N ALA A 82 15.22 2.98 -2.87
CA ALA A 82 15.31 4.41 -3.16
C ALA A 82 15.71 4.67 -4.62
N ARG A 83 16.65 3.89 -5.17
CA ARG A 83 17.04 3.95 -6.58
C ARG A 83 15.86 3.61 -7.50
N HIS A 84 15.12 2.54 -7.22
CA HIS A 84 13.93 2.17 -8.00
C HIS A 84 12.83 3.24 -7.96
N PHE A 85 12.59 3.88 -6.80
CA PHE A 85 11.66 5.02 -6.73
C PHE A 85 12.13 6.21 -7.57
N ARG A 86 13.43 6.52 -7.54
CA ARG A 86 14.02 7.59 -8.36
C ARG A 86 13.88 7.29 -9.85
N GLU A 87 14.15 6.06 -10.27
CA GLU A 87 14.04 5.61 -11.66
C GLU A 87 12.59 5.60 -12.16
N TRP A 88 11.65 5.18 -11.32
CA TRP A 88 10.22 5.30 -11.61
C TRP A 88 9.79 6.76 -11.76
N SER A 89 10.19 7.65 -10.84
CA SER A 89 9.84 9.08 -10.90
C SER A 89 10.39 9.79 -12.15
N ARG A 90 11.54 9.34 -12.69
CA ARG A 90 12.11 9.85 -13.97
C ARG A 90 11.23 9.54 -15.18
N GLN A 91 10.32 8.58 -15.08
CA GLN A 91 9.38 8.23 -16.16
C GLN A 91 8.18 9.18 -16.20
N GLU A 92 8.12 10.17 -15.29
CA GLU A 92 7.02 11.14 -15.17
C GLU A 92 5.66 10.44 -15.06
N PRO A 93 5.44 9.64 -14.00
CA PRO A 93 4.22 8.86 -13.83
C PRO A 93 2.98 9.76 -13.78
N LYS A 94 1.85 9.22 -14.25
CA LYS A 94 0.57 9.95 -14.32
C LYS A 94 0.14 10.46 -12.94
N CYS A 95 0.20 9.58 -11.95
CA CYS A 95 -0.06 9.90 -10.55
C CYS A 95 1.25 9.88 -9.76
N ILE A 96 1.38 10.83 -8.83
CA ILE A 96 2.43 10.82 -7.79
C ILE A 96 2.06 11.85 -6.72
N GLY A 97 1.93 11.38 -5.48
CA GLY A 97 1.64 12.24 -4.33
C GLY A 97 2.66 13.38 -4.13
N ASN A 98 2.21 14.53 -3.63
CA ASN A 98 3.02 15.75 -3.55
C ASN A 98 4.34 15.59 -2.79
N ILE A 99 4.33 14.91 -1.63
CA ILE A 99 5.54 14.69 -0.82
C ILE A 99 6.50 13.74 -1.55
N CYS A 100 5.99 12.65 -2.13
CA CYS A 100 6.79 11.75 -2.97
C CYS A 100 7.42 12.52 -4.15
N ARG A 101 6.65 13.36 -4.84
CA ARG A 101 7.15 14.18 -5.95
C ARG A 101 8.27 15.12 -5.49
N MET A 102 8.06 15.85 -4.40
CA MET A 102 9.07 16.77 -3.85
C MET A 102 10.38 16.04 -3.53
N VAL A 103 10.31 14.90 -2.83
CA VAL A 103 11.50 14.15 -2.41
C VAL A 103 12.19 13.49 -3.60
N LEU A 104 11.44 12.81 -4.48
CA LEU A 104 12.03 12.06 -5.59
C LEU A 104 12.61 13.00 -6.66
N GLN A 105 11.97 14.14 -6.94
CA GLN A 105 12.53 15.14 -7.87
C GLN A 105 13.82 15.76 -7.33
N GLU A 106 13.87 16.05 -6.03
CA GLU A 106 15.10 16.51 -5.40
C GLU A 106 16.19 15.43 -5.43
N GLY A 107 15.85 14.16 -5.15
CA GLY A 107 16.79 13.05 -5.26
C GLY A 107 17.26 12.75 -6.69
N ILE A 108 16.46 13.07 -7.72
CA ILE A 108 16.90 13.08 -9.12
C ILE A 108 17.92 14.20 -9.33
N ARG A 109 17.62 15.42 -8.85
CA ARG A 109 18.45 16.61 -9.04
C ARG A 109 19.81 16.51 -8.34
N THR A 110 19.85 15.93 -7.15
CA THR A 110 21.08 15.75 -6.35
C THR A 110 21.75 14.41 -6.59
N GLU A 111 21.18 13.57 -7.45
CA GLU A 111 21.63 12.19 -7.71
C GLU A 111 21.77 11.32 -6.44
N ALA A 112 20.92 11.54 -5.44
CA ALA A 112 21.01 10.89 -4.13
C ALA A 112 21.17 9.37 -4.23
N ASP A 113 22.18 8.84 -3.54
CA ASP A 113 22.69 7.48 -3.75
C ASP A 113 22.72 6.61 -2.48
N ASN A 114 22.49 7.20 -1.32
CA ASN A 114 22.52 6.51 -0.03
C ASN A 114 21.39 6.97 0.90
N GLU A 115 21.09 6.16 1.92
CA GLU A 115 19.98 6.39 2.83
C GLU A 115 20.05 7.75 3.54
N GLN A 116 21.23 8.20 3.96
CA GLN A 116 21.39 9.45 4.69
C GLN A 116 21.01 10.67 3.83
N GLU A 117 21.36 10.66 2.55
CA GLU A 117 20.96 11.71 1.60
C GLU A 117 19.44 11.74 1.41
N TRP A 118 18.81 10.58 1.24
CA TRP A 118 17.36 10.47 1.12
C TRP A 118 16.64 10.96 2.37
N LEU A 119 17.14 10.62 3.56
CA LEU A 119 16.62 11.12 4.84
C LEU A 119 16.72 12.64 4.93
N GLN A 120 17.86 13.22 4.52
CA GLN A 120 18.04 14.67 4.54
C GLN A 120 17.10 15.39 3.57
N ILE A 121 16.84 14.79 2.40
CA ILE A 121 15.88 15.30 1.43
C ILE A 121 14.45 15.23 1.99
N ALA A 122 14.06 14.09 2.58
CA ALA A 122 12.75 13.90 3.19
C ALA A 122 12.51 14.88 4.36
N GLU A 123 13.52 15.10 5.21
CA GLU A 123 13.47 16.09 6.28
C GLU A 123 13.29 17.52 5.73
N ASN A 124 14.03 17.86 4.66
CA ASN A 124 13.86 19.15 4.01
C ASN A 124 12.46 19.32 3.40
N ALA A 125 11.92 18.28 2.76
CA ALA A 125 10.55 18.29 2.24
C ALA A 125 9.51 18.47 3.37
N HIS A 126 9.72 17.83 4.52
CA HIS A 126 8.89 18.01 5.72
C HIS A 126 8.92 19.46 6.21
N ARG A 127 10.11 20.07 6.31
CA ARG A 127 10.24 21.48 6.69
C ARG A 127 9.56 22.41 5.69
N LEU A 128 9.75 22.18 4.39
CA LEU A 128 9.17 23.00 3.31
C LEU A 128 7.65 22.88 3.21
N SER A 129 7.07 21.73 3.59
CA SER A 129 5.61 21.55 3.65
C SER A 129 4.97 22.15 4.90
N GLY A 130 5.77 22.75 5.81
CA GLY A 130 5.32 23.27 7.09
C GLY A 130 5.01 22.16 8.10
N GLY A 131 5.76 21.06 8.05
CA GLY A 131 5.56 19.88 8.90
C GLY A 131 4.47 18.92 8.40
N ARG A 132 3.93 19.14 7.21
CA ARG A 132 2.80 18.36 6.66
C ARG A 132 3.28 17.27 5.71
N SER A 133 4.10 16.35 6.22
CA SER A 133 4.56 15.17 5.46
C SER A 133 4.00 13.85 5.97
N GLY A 134 2.97 13.87 6.82
CA GLY A 134 2.28 12.68 7.33
C GLY A 134 1.31 12.03 6.33
N GLY A 135 1.58 12.13 5.03
CA GLY A 135 0.76 11.51 3.98
C GLY A 135 0.85 9.98 4.00
N ASN A 136 -0.08 9.32 3.33
CA ASN A 136 -0.13 7.85 3.16
C ASN A 136 0.79 7.29 2.06
N GLY A 137 1.51 8.15 1.32
CA GLY A 137 2.37 7.72 0.20
C GLY A 137 3.50 6.76 0.58
N SER A 138 3.89 6.70 1.86
CA SER A 138 4.81 5.67 2.36
C SER A 138 4.12 4.37 2.80
N LEU A 139 2.86 4.44 3.22
CA LEU A 139 2.08 3.31 3.73
C LEU A 139 1.70 2.33 2.62
N MET A 140 1.17 2.86 1.51
CA MET A 140 0.54 2.10 0.42
C MET A 140 1.43 1.05 -0.26
N ARG A 141 2.75 1.21 -0.16
CA ARG A 141 3.76 0.46 -0.91
C ARG A 141 4.55 -0.57 -0.11
N THR A 142 4.03 -0.98 1.05
CA THR A 142 4.81 -1.70 2.08
C THR A 142 4.56 -3.21 2.16
N VAL A 143 3.55 -3.72 1.45
CA VAL A 143 3.25 -5.17 1.37
C VAL A 143 4.46 -6.03 0.95
N PRO A 144 5.33 -5.62 0.01
CA PRO A 144 6.54 -6.38 -0.33
C PRO A 144 7.47 -6.64 0.86
N VAL A 145 7.58 -5.68 1.80
CA VAL A 145 8.38 -5.82 3.03
C VAL A 145 7.82 -6.96 3.89
N VAL A 146 6.49 -7.00 4.04
CA VAL A 146 5.83 -8.04 4.82
C VAL A 146 6.06 -9.40 4.19
N ILE A 147 5.86 -9.54 2.88
CA ILE A 147 6.04 -10.81 2.17
C ILE A 147 7.49 -11.32 2.29
N ALA A 148 8.48 -10.46 2.10
CA ALA A 148 9.89 -10.84 2.16
C ALA A 148 10.37 -11.19 3.58
N TYR A 149 9.87 -10.49 4.60
CA TYR A 149 10.43 -10.54 5.95
C TYR A 149 9.45 -11.06 7.02
N HIS A 150 8.32 -11.67 6.65
CA HIS A 150 7.30 -12.19 7.58
C HIS A 150 7.85 -13.10 8.71
N ASN A 151 8.94 -13.84 8.45
CA ASN A 151 9.57 -14.71 9.45
C ASN A 151 10.60 -14.01 10.35
N ASN A 152 10.88 -12.72 10.14
CA ASN A 152 11.81 -11.93 10.95
C ASN A 152 11.17 -10.59 11.32
N LEU A 153 10.36 -10.61 12.38
CA LEU A 153 9.60 -9.44 12.83
C LEU A 153 10.50 -8.21 13.10
N PRO A 154 11.63 -8.29 13.84
CA PRO A 154 12.50 -7.14 14.05
C PRO A 154 13.00 -6.50 12.75
N LYS A 155 13.47 -7.32 11.80
CA LYS A 155 13.94 -6.84 10.50
C LYS A 155 12.82 -6.24 9.66
N MET A 156 11.63 -6.87 9.66
CA MET A 156 10.46 -6.36 8.95
C MET A 156 10.06 -4.98 9.48
N THR A 157 10.01 -4.79 10.79
CA THR A 157 9.63 -3.51 11.39
C THR A 157 10.68 -2.43 11.17
N ASP A 158 11.96 -2.78 11.25
CA ASP A 158 13.07 -1.86 10.94
C ASP A 158 13.00 -1.36 9.49
N LEU A 159 12.92 -2.29 8.54
CA LEU A 159 12.86 -1.95 7.12
C LEU A 159 11.59 -1.18 6.76
N ALA A 160 10.44 -1.51 7.36
CA ALA A 160 9.20 -0.78 7.12
C ALA A 160 9.33 0.69 7.57
N ALA A 161 9.96 0.96 8.72
CA ALA A 161 10.23 2.32 9.19
C ALA A 161 11.23 3.07 8.28
N ARG A 162 12.37 2.44 7.96
CA ARG A 162 13.42 3.04 7.10
C ARG A 162 12.91 3.36 5.70
N LEU A 163 12.15 2.45 5.08
CA LEU A 163 11.57 2.66 3.74
C LEU A 163 10.45 3.71 3.73
N SER A 164 9.74 3.91 4.85
CA SER A 164 8.84 5.05 4.99
C SER A 164 9.62 6.37 4.99
N ALA A 165 10.67 6.42 5.81
CA ALA A 165 11.49 7.60 6.02
C ALA A 165 12.23 8.09 4.75
N LEU A 166 12.43 7.22 3.74
CA LEU A 166 12.95 7.60 2.42
C LEU A 166 12.18 8.75 1.75
N THR A 167 10.91 8.95 2.08
CA THR A 167 10.07 10.02 1.49
C THR A 167 9.24 10.77 2.52
N HIS A 168 8.83 10.11 3.61
CA HIS A 168 7.95 10.66 4.62
C HIS A 168 8.71 10.70 5.95
N TYR A 169 9.24 11.87 6.30
CA TYR A 169 9.99 12.09 7.54
C TYR A 169 9.12 12.11 8.80
N ASP A 170 7.80 12.25 8.64
CA ASP A 170 6.87 12.33 9.76
C ASP A 170 6.90 11.03 10.60
N PRO A 171 7.20 11.11 11.92
CA PRO A 171 7.26 9.93 12.77
C PRO A 171 5.96 9.12 12.81
N LEU A 172 4.81 9.79 12.71
CA LEU A 172 3.51 9.13 12.72
C LEU A 172 3.28 8.33 11.43
N ALA A 173 3.78 8.81 10.29
CA ALA A 173 3.74 8.03 9.04
C ALA A 173 4.54 6.73 9.18
N GLY A 174 5.76 6.80 9.72
CA GLY A 174 6.58 5.62 9.99
C GLY A 174 5.91 4.65 10.99
N ALA A 175 5.32 5.17 12.06
CA ALA A 175 4.62 4.37 13.06
C ALA A 175 3.39 3.66 12.46
N CYS A 176 2.60 4.35 11.64
CA CYS A 176 1.46 3.77 10.92
C CYS A 176 1.89 2.68 9.92
N VAL A 177 2.99 2.88 9.20
CA VAL A 177 3.57 1.86 8.31
C VAL A 177 3.94 0.59 9.10
N VAL A 178 4.67 0.74 10.20
CA VAL A 178 5.05 -0.41 11.05
C VAL A 178 3.81 -1.12 11.60
N PHE A 179 2.80 -0.36 12.05
CA PHE A 179 1.54 -0.88 12.56
C PHE A 179 0.79 -1.71 11.50
N TYR A 180 0.62 -1.15 10.30
CA TYR A 180 0.01 -1.84 9.17
C TYR A 180 0.77 -3.11 8.79
N CYS A 181 2.09 -3.05 8.67
CA CYS A 181 2.91 -4.21 8.34
C CYS A 181 2.76 -5.36 9.36
N LYS A 182 2.63 -5.05 10.66
CA LYS A 182 2.36 -6.05 11.71
C LYS A 182 1.01 -6.73 11.50
N ILE A 183 -0.05 -5.96 11.22
CA ILE A 183 -1.39 -6.50 10.96
C ILE A 183 -1.37 -7.42 9.73
N VAL A 184 -0.83 -6.92 8.60
CA VAL A 184 -0.74 -7.70 7.36
C VAL A 184 0.08 -8.99 7.59
N ARG A 185 1.16 -8.93 8.38
CA ARG A 185 1.96 -10.10 8.74
C ARG A 185 1.13 -11.16 9.47
N GLU A 186 0.38 -10.77 10.51
CA GLU A 186 -0.43 -11.73 11.27
C GLU A 186 -1.50 -12.38 10.39
N LEU A 187 -2.16 -11.60 9.53
CA LEU A 187 -3.14 -12.12 8.56
C LEU A 187 -2.47 -13.07 7.55
N LEU A 188 -1.31 -12.69 7.01
CA LEU A 188 -0.51 -13.50 6.09
C LEU A 188 -0.11 -14.85 6.72
N LEU A 189 0.13 -14.88 8.03
CA LEU A 189 0.53 -16.07 8.79
C LEU A 189 -0.64 -16.96 9.24
N GLY A 190 -1.89 -16.65 8.88
CA GLY A 190 -3.04 -17.45 9.28
C GLY A 190 -3.90 -16.86 10.39
N GLY A 191 -3.57 -15.67 10.89
CA GLY A 191 -4.32 -15.00 11.95
C GLY A 191 -5.77 -14.76 11.55
N GLU A 192 -6.69 -14.98 12.50
CA GLU A 192 -8.10 -14.64 12.31
C GLU A 192 -8.28 -13.12 12.42
N LEU A 193 -8.97 -12.54 11.44
CA LEU A 193 -9.06 -11.10 11.24
C LEU A 193 -9.54 -10.34 12.48
N ARG A 194 -10.64 -10.76 13.09
CA ARG A 194 -11.21 -10.04 14.25
C ARG A 194 -10.25 -10.08 15.43
N ILE A 195 -9.68 -11.25 15.73
CA ILE A 195 -8.69 -11.41 16.80
C ILE A 195 -7.44 -10.56 16.55
N VAL A 196 -6.94 -10.51 15.31
CA VAL A 196 -5.76 -9.70 14.95
C VAL A 196 -6.06 -8.21 15.17
N LEU A 197 -7.20 -7.72 14.68
CA LEU A 197 -7.54 -6.30 14.77
C LEU A 197 -7.88 -5.86 16.20
N GLU A 198 -8.60 -6.70 16.97
CA GLU A 198 -8.89 -6.44 18.38
C GLU A 198 -7.61 -6.31 19.22
N LYS A 199 -6.63 -7.19 18.97
CA LYS A 199 -5.32 -7.11 19.65
C LYS A 199 -4.51 -5.90 19.20
N ALA A 200 -4.50 -5.62 17.90
CA ALA A 200 -3.73 -4.52 17.34
C ALA A 200 -4.22 -3.15 17.82
N GLN A 201 -5.50 -3.01 18.19
CA GLN A 201 -6.04 -1.72 18.64
C GLN A 201 -5.28 -1.12 19.84
N ALA A 202 -4.77 -1.95 20.75
CA ALA A 202 -3.99 -1.48 21.90
C ALA A 202 -2.60 -0.92 21.51
N ASP A 203 -2.06 -1.36 20.37
CA ASP A 203 -0.73 -0.98 19.86
C ASP A 203 -0.80 0.12 18.78
N ALA A 204 -1.98 0.68 18.52
CA ALA A 204 -2.17 1.67 17.48
C ALA A 204 -1.39 2.97 17.81
N PRO A 205 -0.70 3.58 16.83
CA PRO A 205 0.10 4.79 17.06
C PRO A 205 -0.75 6.08 17.17
N PHE A 206 -2.07 5.94 17.09
CA PHE A 206 -3.06 7.00 17.24
C PHE A 206 -4.31 6.43 17.93
N ALA A 207 -5.25 7.30 18.31
CA ALA A 207 -6.52 6.91 18.92
C ALA A 207 -7.45 6.22 17.89
N LEU A 208 -7.18 4.95 17.59
CA LEU A 208 -7.89 4.15 16.60
C LEU A 208 -9.33 3.87 17.02
N GLN A 209 -10.27 4.26 16.16
CA GLN A 209 -11.69 3.97 16.31
C GLN A 209 -12.11 2.84 15.36
N MET A 210 -12.87 1.89 15.89
CA MET A 210 -13.42 0.74 15.15
C MET A 210 -14.94 0.82 15.16
N ASN A 211 -15.59 0.18 14.18
CA ASN A 211 -17.04 0.22 13.96
C ASN A 211 -17.58 1.61 13.60
N LEU A 212 -16.79 2.40 12.86
CA LEU A 212 -17.24 3.68 12.34
C LEU A 212 -18.31 3.49 11.26
N SER A 213 -19.32 4.36 11.24
CA SER A 213 -20.21 4.46 10.08
C SER A 213 -19.47 5.10 8.90
N ALA A 214 -19.99 4.92 7.69
CA ALA A 214 -19.40 5.49 6.49
C ALA A 214 -19.23 7.02 6.57
N ASP A 215 -20.13 7.74 7.24
CA ASP A 215 -20.05 9.20 7.42
C ASP A 215 -19.01 9.63 8.46
N GLN A 216 -18.60 8.73 9.35
CA GLN A 216 -17.55 8.98 10.34
C GLN A 216 -16.15 8.68 9.81
N MET A 217 -16.04 7.82 8.80
CA MET A 217 -14.76 7.48 8.17
C MET A 217 -14.23 8.66 7.35
N LYS A 218 -12.98 9.03 7.62
CA LYS A 218 -12.30 10.11 6.91
C LYS A 218 -11.48 9.54 5.77
N THR A 219 -11.54 10.18 4.60
CA THR A 219 -11.00 9.64 3.36
C THR A 219 -9.96 10.53 2.68
N SER A 220 -9.22 11.35 3.43
CA SER A 220 -8.11 12.13 2.85
C SER A 220 -6.81 11.34 2.79
N GLY A 221 -5.83 11.75 1.99
CA GLY A 221 -4.46 11.19 1.97
C GLY A 221 -3.58 11.43 3.22
N TYR A 222 -4.18 11.70 4.38
CA TYR A 222 -3.50 11.69 5.67
C TYR A 222 -3.43 10.26 6.19
N VAL A 223 -2.22 9.80 6.56
CA VAL A 223 -1.96 8.38 6.90
C VAL A 223 -2.91 7.79 7.94
N VAL A 224 -3.32 8.58 8.94
CA VAL A 224 -4.25 8.13 9.98
C VAL A 224 -5.64 7.89 9.40
N HIS A 225 -6.14 8.81 8.57
CA HIS A 225 -7.45 8.69 7.95
C HIS A 225 -7.50 7.47 7.03
N THR A 226 -6.48 7.30 6.19
CA THR A 226 -6.36 6.13 5.30
C THR A 226 -6.33 4.82 6.09
N LEU A 227 -5.48 4.72 7.10
CA LEU A 227 -5.30 3.48 7.86
C LEU A 227 -6.54 3.14 8.70
N GLU A 228 -7.12 4.10 9.42
CA GLU A 228 -8.35 3.89 10.20
C GLU A 228 -9.52 3.47 9.31
N THR A 229 -9.69 4.13 8.17
CA THR A 229 -10.74 3.78 7.20
C THR A 229 -10.52 2.39 6.62
N ALA A 230 -9.28 2.06 6.22
CA ALA A 230 -8.97 0.75 5.67
C ALA A 230 -9.24 -0.38 6.67
N LEU A 231 -8.85 -0.20 7.93
CA LEU A 231 -9.11 -1.16 9.02
C LEU A 231 -10.61 -1.36 9.26
N ASN A 232 -11.38 -0.27 9.26
CA ASN A 232 -12.83 -0.34 9.41
C ASN A 232 -13.51 -1.08 8.24
N CYS A 233 -13.07 -0.84 6.99
CA CYS A 233 -13.63 -1.52 5.82
C CYS A 233 -13.42 -3.04 5.89
N VAL A 234 -12.22 -3.49 6.27
CA VAL A 234 -11.94 -4.94 6.42
C VAL A 234 -12.69 -5.52 7.63
N PHE A 235 -12.75 -4.82 8.76
CA PHE A 235 -13.42 -5.31 9.98
C PHE A 235 -14.94 -5.48 9.83
N GLN A 236 -15.58 -4.61 9.03
CA GLN A 236 -17.03 -4.57 8.86
C GLN A 236 -17.54 -5.45 7.72
N THR A 237 -16.65 -6.08 6.96
CA THR A 237 -16.99 -6.93 5.81
C THR A 237 -16.50 -8.36 6.03
N ASN A 238 -16.99 -9.28 5.19
CA ASN A 238 -16.68 -10.72 5.31
C ASN A 238 -16.08 -11.30 4.02
N SER A 239 -15.70 -10.45 3.06
CA SER A 239 -15.06 -10.86 1.81
C SER A 239 -14.16 -9.76 1.28
N LEU A 240 -13.17 -10.15 0.49
CA LEU A 240 -12.24 -9.22 -0.16
C LEU A 240 -12.98 -8.24 -1.08
N GLU A 241 -13.91 -8.74 -1.90
CA GLU A 241 -14.71 -7.89 -2.80
C GLU A 241 -15.50 -6.84 -2.01
N GLU A 242 -16.23 -7.22 -0.96
CA GLU A 242 -17.02 -6.25 -0.21
C GLU A 242 -16.13 -5.26 0.56
N ALA A 243 -14.97 -5.69 1.08
CA ALA A 243 -14.01 -4.80 1.72
C ALA A 243 -13.52 -3.70 0.75
N LEU A 244 -13.09 -4.10 -0.45
CA LEU A 244 -12.60 -3.18 -1.47
C LEU A 244 -13.72 -2.28 -2.01
N VAL A 245 -14.89 -2.85 -2.32
CA VAL A 245 -16.05 -2.07 -2.77
C VAL A 245 -16.47 -1.07 -1.71
N MET A 246 -16.49 -1.45 -0.43
CA MET A 246 -16.79 -0.52 0.66
C MET A 246 -15.78 0.62 0.69
N ALA A 247 -14.48 0.29 0.71
CA ALA A 247 -13.38 1.25 0.78
C ALA A 247 -13.45 2.32 -0.33
N VAL A 248 -13.50 1.90 -1.59
CA VAL A 248 -13.44 2.84 -2.73
C VAL A 248 -14.68 3.72 -2.83
N ASN A 249 -15.87 3.20 -2.47
CA ASN A 249 -17.12 3.96 -2.53
C ASN A 249 -17.25 5.00 -1.39
N LEU A 250 -16.29 5.08 -0.47
CA LEU A 250 -16.22 6.20 0.47
C LEU A 250 -15.72 7.48 -0.22
N GLY A 251 -15.08 7.37 -1.39
CA GLY A 251 -14.52 8.51 -2.14
C GLY A 251 -13.28 9.11 -1.47
N GLY A 252 -12.95 10.35 -1.84
CA GLY A 252 -11.73 11.01 -1.40
C GLY A 252 -10.50 10.38 -2.04
N ASP A 253 -9.57 9.92 -1.23
CA ASP A 253 -8.31 9.26 -1.60
C ASP A 253 -8.55 7.75 -1.82
N ALA A 254 -9.49 7.46 -2.73
CA ALA A 254 -10.14 6.17 -2.86
C ALA A 254 -9.21 5.06 -3.38
N ASP A 255 -8.27 5.39 -4.25
CA ASP A 255 -7.20 4.52 -4.74
C ASP A 255 -6.32 4.04 -3.59
N THR A 256 -5.76 4.94 -2.79
CA THR A 256 -4.87 4.52 -1.70
C THR A 256 -5.59 3.83 -0.55
N ILE A 257 -6.80 4.27 -0.20
CA ILE A 257 -7.62 3.54 0.78
C ILE A 257 -7.92 2.14 0.24
N GLY A 258 -8.27 2.03 -1.04
CA GLY A 258 -8.45 0.76 -1.74
C GLY A 258 -7.20 -0.12 -1.68
N ALA A 259 -6.03 0.41 -2.00
CA ALA A 259 -4.76 -0.30 -2.00
C ALA A 259 -4.40 -0.86 -0.61
N VAL A 260 -4.51 -0.03 0.43
CA VAL A 260 -4.23 -0.43 1.83
C VAL A 260 -5.26 -1.45 2.33
N THR A 261 -6.55 -1.25 2.05
CA THR A 261 -7.61 -2.25 2.34
C THR A 261 -7.33 -3.57 1.62
N GLY A 262 -6.94 -3.50 0.34
CA GLY A 262 -6.68 -4.65 -0.51
C GLY A 262 -5.48 -5.47 -0.05
N GLY A 263 -4.41 -4.83 0.40
CA GLY A 263 -3.26 -5.53 0.98
C GLY A 263 -3.63 -6.35 2.22
N MET A 264 -4.44 -5.78 3.13
CA MET A 264 -4.95 -6.50 4.31
C MET A 264 -5.96 -7.60 3.96
N ALA A 265 -6.99 -7.26 3.18
CA ALA A 265 -8.03 -8.19 2.79
C ALA A 265 -7.45 -9.35 1.97
N GLY A 266 -6.51 -9.06 1.07
CA GLY A 266 -5.75 -10.06 0.32
C GLY A 266 -4.92 -11.00 1.19
N ALA A 267 -4.24 -10.47 2.21
CA ALA A 267 -3.51 -11.28 3.19
C ALA A 267 -4.45 -12.15 4.06
N CYS A 268 -5.69 -11.72 4.28
CA CYS A 268 -6.69 -12.44 5.04
C CYS A 268 -7.37 -13.55 4.22
N TYR A 269 -7.86 -13.21 3.02
CA TYR A 269 -8.75 -14.07 2.23
C TYR A 269 -8.04 -14.84 1.13
N GLY A 270 -6.83 -14.47 0.72
CA GLY A 270 -6.11 -15.16 -0.35
C GLY A 270 -6.54 -14.75 -1.77
N ILE A 271 -5.74 -15.15 -2.75
CA ILE A 271 -5.90 -14.77 -4.17
C ILE A 271 -7.21 -15.29 -4.78
N GLU A 272 -7.67 -16.48 -4.37
CA GLU A 272 -8.90 -17.10 -4.86
C GLU A 272 -10.16 -16.28 -4.55
N ASN A 273 -10.08 -15.35 -3.61
CA ASN A 273 -11.18 -14.46 -3.23
C ASN A 273 -11.13 -13.11 -3.96
N ILE A 274 -10.17 -12.89 -4.85
CA ILE A 274 -10.18 -11.75 -5.77
C ILE A 274 -11.06 -12.10 -6.98
N PRO A 275 -12.09 -11.30 -7.30
CA PRO A 275 -12.94 -11.53 -8.46
C PRO A 275 -12.14 -11.70 -9.77
N SER A 276 -12.42 -12.77 -10.53
CA SER A 276 -11.73 -13.04 -11.79
C SER A 276 -11.88 -11.88 -12.79
N ARG A 277 -13.06 -11.25 -12.82
CA ARG A 277 -13.36 -10.07 -13.65
C ARG A 277 -12.46 -8.85 -13.37
N TRP A 278 -11.87 -8.78 -12.18
CA TRP A 278 -10.86 -7.78 -11.84
C TRP A 278 -9.48 -8.25 -12.27
N LEU A 279 -9.11 -9.50 -11.94
CA LEU A 279 -7.82 -10.09 -12.32
C LEU A 279 -7.59 -10.14 -13.83
N GLU A 280 -8.63 -10.28 -14.64
CA GLU A 280 -8.56 -10.30 -16.11
C GLU A 280 -8.24 -8.92 -16.70
N LYS A 281 -8.60 -7.84 -16.01
CA LYS A 281 -8.34 -6.45 -16.45
C LYS A 281 -7.05 -5.88 -15.86
N LEU A 282 -6.63 -6.37 -14.70
CA LEU A 282 -5.55 -5.80 -13.93
C LEU A 282 -4.23 -5.81 -14.71
N SER A 283 -3.68 -4.62 -14.94
CA SER A 283 -2.38 -4.45 -15.57
C SER A 283 -1.26 -5.02 -14.68
N ARG A 284 -0.18 -5.52 -15.33
CA ARG A 284 1.01 -6.07 -14.66
C ARG A 284 0.77 -7.20 -13.65
N ARG A 285 -0.39 -7.86 -13.68
CA ARG A 285 -0.74 -8.99 -12.81
C ARG A 285 0.36 -10.06 -12.75
N ASP A 286 0.82 -10.52 -13.91
CA ASP A 286 1.77 -11.64 -13.98
C ASP A 286 3.13 -11.25 -13.38
N GLU A 287 3.53 -9.99 -13.49
CA GLU A 287 4.74 -9.47 -12.86
C GLU A 287 4.60 -9.36 -11.34
N LEU A 288 3.47 -8.84 -10.84
CA LEU A 288 3.16 -8.81 -9.41
C LEU A 288 3.22 -10.22 -8.80
N LEU A 289 2.69 -11.23 -9.51
CA LEU A 289 2.75 -12.63 -9.08
C LEU A 289 4.18 -13.17 -9.04
N ALA A 290 4.96 -12.94 -10.10
CA ALA A 290 6.35 -13.37 -10.18
C ALA A 290 7.21 -12.74 -9.06
N LEU A 291 7.04 -11.44 -8.81
CA LEU A 291 7.74 -10.74 -7.72
C LEU A 291 7.33 -11.28 -6.36
N THR A 292 6.04 -11.52 -6.13
CA THR A 292 5.53 -12.11 -4.89
C THR A 292 6.19 -13.46 -4.59
N ASP A 293 6.28 -14.34 -5.58
CA ASP A 293 6.87 -15.67 -5.39
C ASP A 293 8.37 -15.57 -5.05
N ARG A 294 9.09 -14.64 -5.68
CA ARG A 294 10.51 -14.37 -5.38
C ARG A 294 10.71 -13.77 -3.99
N LEU A 295 9.85 -12.84 -3.57
CA LEU A 295 9.89 -12.26 -2.22
C LEU A 295 9.62 -13.33 -1.16
N LEU A 296 8.65 -14.23 -1.39
CA LEU A 296 8.40 -15.35 -0.49
C LEU A 296 9.61 -16.29 -0.32
N ALA A 297 10.43 -16.44 -1.36
CA ALA A 297 11.65 -17.25 -1.27
C ALA A 297 12.65 -16.68 -0.25
N ILE A 298 12.73 -15.34 -0.11
CA ILE A 298 13.53 -14.67 0.94
C ILE A 298 13.06 -15.12 2.32
N GLY A 299 11.77 -14.97 2.60
CA GLY A 299 11.20 -15.29 3.92
C GLY A 299 11.33 -16.76 4.30
N ARG A 300 11.41 -17.66 3.31
CA ARG A 300 11.63 -19.10 3.51
C ARG A 300 13.10 -19.50 3.68
N GLY A 301 14.04 -18.57 3.52
CA GLY A 301 15.47 -18.88 3.49
C GLY A 301 15.90 -19.72 2.29
N THR A 302 15.10 -19.72 1.21
CA THR A 302 15.43 -20.45 -0.02
C THR A 302 16.32 -19.56 -0.89
N LYS A 303 17.43 -20.11 -1.43
CA LYS A 303 18.30 -19.35 -2.36
C LYS A 303 17.44 -18.88 -3.55
N ILE A 304 17.43 -17.58 -3.80
CA ILE A 304 16.83 -17.00 -5.01
C ILE A 304 17.69 -17.46 -6.18
N GLY A 305 17.12 -18.24 -7.10
CA GLY A 305 17.76 -18.53 -8.38
C GLY A 305 17.85 -17.22 -9.16
N ILE A 306 19.07 -16.77 -9.44
CA ILE A 306 19.38 -15.61 -10.28
C ILE A 306 19.30 -16.06 -11.74
#